data_AF-A0A382JM90-F1
#
_entry.id   AF-A0A382JM90-F1
#
_cell.length_a   1.000
_cell.length_b   1.000
_cell.length_c   1.000
_cell.angle_alpha   90.00
_cell.angle_beta   90.00
_cell.angle_gamma   90.00
#
_symmetry.space_group_name_H-M   'P 1'
#
loop_
_entity.id
_entity.type
_entity.pdbx_description
1 polymer ?
#
loop_
_entity_poly.entity_id
_entity_poly.type
_entity_poly.pdbx_seq_one_letter_code
_entity_poly.pdbx_strand_id
1 'polypeptide(L)'
;MNLTVSKKLAIALISALFVFFTLLVGPSAFAQTGRIPDPPDGAWTFPANPVDAAVAPLDSVMPVDPSIIIGELPNGMRYFIRENPYPAGRVDLRLVVKVGSLLEDDDQ
;
A
#
# COMPACT_ATOMS: atom_id res chain seq x y z
N MET A 1 40.07 -46.54 -5.84
CA MET A 1 38.77 -46.56 -6.54
C MET A 1 37.71 -45.91 -5.64
N ASN A 2 36.83 -45.10 -6.24
CA ASN A 2 35.47 -44.79 -5.77
C ASN A 2 35.23 -43.75 -4.66
N LEU A 3 35.57 -42.48 -4.91
CA LEU A 3 34.84 -41.35 -4.31
C LEU A 3 33.86 -40.68 -5.30
N THR A 4 34.16 -40.74 -6.60
CA THR A 4 33.29 -40.18 -7.66
C THR A 4 32.08 -41.07 -7.95
N VAL A 5 32.22 -42.40 -7.80
CA VAL A 5 31.13 -43.36 -8.08
C VAL A 5 30.07 -43.36 -6.98
N SER A 6 30.45 -43.19 -5.71
CA SER A 6 29.49 -43.10 -4.60
C SER A 6 28.63 -41.84 -4.65
N LYS A 7 29.20 -40.70 -5.06
CA LYS A 7 28.46 -39.44 -5.23
C LYS A 7 27.47 -39.48 -6.40
N LYS A 8 27.86 -40.10 -7.52
CA LYS A 8 26.96 -40.32 -8.67
C LYS A 8 25.81 -41.29 -8.34
N LEU A 9 26.08 -42.32 -7.54
CA LEU A 9 25.07 -43.28 -7.09
C LEU A 9 24.08 -42.64 -6.10
N ALA A 10 24.55 -41.78 -5.18
CA ALA A 10 23.70 -41.07 -4.24
C ALA A 10 22.75 -40.07 -4.93
N ILE A 11 23.24 -39.33 -5.92
CA ILE A 11 22.41 -38.39 -6.70
C ILE A 11 21.37 -39.16 -7.52
N ALA A 12 21.73 -40.28 -8.13
CA ALA A 12 20.79 -41.12 -8.89
C ALA A 12 19.66 -41.71 -8.00
N LEU A 13 19.99 -42.12 -6.77
CA LEU A 13 19.01 -42.61 -5.80
C LEU A 13 18.04 -41.52 -5.33
N ILE A 14 18.54 -40.29 -5.10
CA ILE A 14 17.71 -39.15 -4.71
C ILE A 14 16.79 -38.71 -5.86
N SER A 15 17.27 -38.72 -7.11
CA SER A 15 16.43 -38.40 -8.26
C SER A 15 15.36 -39.46 -8.54
N ALA A 16 15.67 -40.75 -8.34
CA ALA A 16 14.71 -41.84 -8.49
C ALA A 16 13.59 -41.77 -7.44
N LEU A 17 13.94 -41.38 -6.20
CA LEU A 17 12.96 -41.20 -5.12
C LEU A 17 12.06 -39.97 -5.37
N PHE A 18 12.61 -38.90 -5.94
CA PHE A 18 11.85 -37.69 -6.28
C PHE A 18 10.84 -37.94 -7.42
N VAL A 19 11.23 -38.68 -8.46
CA VAL A 19 10.34 -39.05 -9.57
C VAL A 19 9.24 -40.02 -9.12
N PHE A 20 9.54 -40.93 -8.18
CA PHE A 20 8.55 -41.86 -7.64
C PHE A 20 7.53 -41.16 -6.71
N PHE A 21 7.94 -40.10 -6.00
CA PHE A 21 7.03 -39.29 -5.18
C PHE A 21 6.04 -38.45 -6.02
N THR A 22 6.42 -38.06 -7.24
CA THR A 22 5.55 -37.28 -8.14
C THR A 22 4.46 -38.08 -8.86
N LEU A 23 4.51 -39.42 -8.82
CA LEU A 23 3.56 -40.28 -9.56
C LEU A 23 2.43 -40.85 -8.70
N LEU A 24 2.43 -40.63 -7.38
CA LEU A 24 1.37 -41.11 -6.48
C LEU A 24 0.24 -40.09 -6.28
N VAL A 25 0.43 -38.83 -6.69
CA VAL A 25 -0.60 -37.79 -6.62
C VAL A 25 -1.22 -37.63 -8.00
N GLY A 26 -2.17 -38.50 -8.33
CA GLY A 26 -2.94 -38.40 -9.56
C GLY A 26 -3.71 -37.07 -9.65
N PRO A 27 -4.08 -36.61 -10.85
CA PRO A 27 -4.93 -35.43 -11.01
C PRO A 27 -6.36 -35.81 -10.62
N SER A 28 -6.64 -35.74 -9.32
CA SER A 28 -7.99 -35.91 -8.78
C SER A 28 -8.85 -34.72 -9.19
N ALA A 29 -9.64 -34.93 -10.24
CA ALA A 29 -10.95 -34.34 -10.48
C ALA A 29 -11.07 -32.81 -10.35
N PHE A 30 -10.87 -32.11 -11.47
CA PHE A 30 -11.65 -30.90 -11.77
C PHE A 30 -13.11 -31.31 -12.04
N ALA A 31 -13.88 -31.50 -10.97
CA ALA A 31 -15.33 -31.64 -11.09
C ALA A 31 -15.98 -31.17 -9.78
N GLN A 32 -16.12 -29.86 -9.60
CA GLN A 32 -17.17 -29.35 -8.71
C GLN A 32 -17.65 -27.97 -9.17
N THR A 33 -18.61 -27.99 -10.10
CA THR A 33 -19.66 -26.97 -10.15
C THR A 33 -20.49 -27.11 -8.87
N GLY A 34 -19.96 -26.61 -7.76
CA GLY A 34 -20.67 -26.45 -6.50
C GLY A 34 -20.63 -24.97 -6.13
N ARG A 35 -21.73 -24.43 -5.60
CA ARG A 35 -21.69 -23.12 -4.93
C ARG A 35 -20.50 -23.12 -3.98
N ILE A 36 -19.68 -22.06 -4.04
CA ILE A 36 -18.70 -21.77 -2.99
C ILE A 36 -19.47 -21.83 -1.67
N PRO A 37 -19.11 -22.70 -0.72
CA PRO A 37 -19.77 -22.76 0.58
C PRO A 37 -19.68 -21.36 1.19
N ASP A 38 -20.79 -20.89 1.79
CA ASP A 38 -20.70 -19.71 2.62
C ASP A 38 -19.59 -19.96 3.66
N PRO A 39 -18.72 -18.96 3.87
CA PRO A 39 -17.63 -19.09 4.84
C PRO A 39 -18.23 -19.47 6.19
N PRO A 40 -17.65 -20.43 6.93
CA PRO A 40 -18.11 -20.70 8.28
C PRO A 40 -18.06 -19.41 9.09
N ASP A 41 -19.01 -19.22 10.00
CA ASP A 41 -19.11 -18.02 10.83
C ASP A 41 -17.73 -17.67 11.41
N GLY A 42 -17.14 -16.57 10.94
CA GLY A 42 -15.79 -16.13 11.33
C GLY A 42 -14.62 -16.51 10.40
N ALA A 43 -14.86 -17.10 9.22
CA ALA A 43 -13.78 -17.36 8.24
C ALA A 43 -13.30 -16.09 7.51
N TRP A 44 -14.12 -15.05 7.44
CA TRP A 44 -13.68 -13.68 7.13
C TRP A 44 -13.43 -12.92 8.43
N THR A 45 -12.46 -13.36 9.23
CA THR A 45 -11.87 -12.48 10.24
C THR A 45 -10.96 -11.51 9.51
N PHE A 46 -11.51 -10.37 9.11
CA PHE A 46 -10.68 -9.19 8.99
C PHE A 46 -10.06 -8.98 10.38
N PRO A 47 -8.74 -8.71 10.50
CA PRO A 47 -8.22 -8.23 11.77
C PRO A 47 -9.14 -7.12 12.22
N ALA A 48 -9.58 -7.16 13.50
CA ALA A 48 -10.57 -6.24 14.05
C ALA A 48 -10.42 -4.90 13.35
N ASN A 49 -11.44 -4.56 12.54
CA ASN A 49 -11.43 -3.31 11.79
C ASN A 49 -11.03 -2.25 12.82
N PRO A 50 -9.99 -1.44 12.62
CA PRO A 50 -9.57 -0.46 13.62
C PRO A 50 -10.60 0.68 13.71
N VAL A 51 -11.89 0.37 13.69
CA VAL A 51 -13.00 1.26 14.00
C VAL A 51 -13.10 1.56 15.49
N ASP A 52 -12.30 0.87 16.32
CA ASP A 52 -11.96 1.33 17.67
C ASP A 52 -10.80 2.34 17.67
N ALA A 53 -10.22 2.68 16.50
CA ALA A 53 -9.45 3.92 16.40
C ALA A 53 -10.42 5.04 16.73
N ALA A 54 -10.17 5.71 17.85
CA ALA A 54 -11.00 6.79 18.38
C ALA A 54 -11.56 7.64 17.23
N VAL A 55 -12.88 7.54 17.01
CA VAL A 55 -13.57 8.37 16.02
C VAL A 55 -13.39 9.80 16.50
N ALA A 56 -12.50 10.53 15.83
CA ALA A 56 -12.33 11.94 16.11
C ALA A 56 -13.70 12.62 15.94
N PRO A 57 -14.09 13.52 16.85
CA PRO A 57 -15.32 14.28 16.71
C PRO A 57 -15.43 14.90 15.31
N LEU A 58 -16.62 14.93 14.70
CA LEU A 58 -16.79 15.43 13.33
C LEU A 58 -16.49 16.93 13.19
N ASP A 59 -16.49 17.65 14.31
CA ASP A 59 -16.08 19.04 14.46
C ASP A 59 -14.59 19.21 14.75
N SER A 60 -13.83 18.11 14.86
CA SER A 60 -12.39 18.17 15.07
C SER A 60 -11.68 18.77 13.86
N VAL A 61 -10.75 19.70 14.14
CA VAL A 61 -9.91 20.31 13.12
C VAL A 61 -8.87 19.27 12.68
N MET A 62 -8.79 19.02 11.38
CA MET A 62 -7.72 18.18 10.83
C MET A 62 -6.36 18.83 11.08
N PRO A 63 -5.38 18.11 11.65
CA PRO A 63 -4.06 18.67 11.85
C PRO A 63 -3.41 18.99 10.51
N VAL A 64 -2.64 20.07 10.49
CA VAL A 64 -1.78 20.39 9.35
C VAL A 64 -0.54 19.51 9.38
N ASP A 65 -0.01 19.17 8.20
CA ASP A 65 1.26 18.46 8.07
C ASP A 65 2.38 19.23 8.80
N PRO A 66 3.06 18.62 9.79
CA PRO A 66 4.08 19.29 10.60
C PRO A 66 5.32 19.69 9.81
N SER A 67 5.51 19.17 8.60
CA SER A 67 6.59 19.59 7.70
C SER A 67 6.35 20.95 7.05
N ILE A 68 5.15 21.52 7.19
CA ILE A 68 4.80 22.82 6.63
C ILE A 68 5.12 23.92 7.65
N ILE A 69 5.98 24.86 7.26
CA ILE A 69 6.24 26.09 8.01
C ILE A 69 5.18 27.11 7.60
N ILE A 70 4.42 27.59 8.60
CA ILE A 70 3.37 28.59 8.42
C ILE A 70 3.76 29.84 9.19
N GLY A 71 3.60 31.01 8.57
CA GLY A 71 3.81 32.29 9.25
C GLY A 71 3.13 33.45 8.57
N GLU A 72 3.32 34.63 9.15
CA GLU A 72 2.80 35.89 8.68
C GLU A 72 3.89 36.96 8.76
N LEU A 73 4.06 37.72 7.68
CA LEU A 73 5.01 38.82 7.61
C LEU A 73 4.40 40.09 8.26
N PRO A 74 5.22 41.09 8.64
CA PRO A 74 4.73 42.33 9.27
C PRO A 74 3.70 43.13 8.45
N ASN A 75 3.65 42.88 7.13
CA ASN A 75 2.66 43.49 6.23
C ASN A 75 1.35 42.69 6.12
N GLY A 76 1.17 41.63 6.92
CA GLY A 76 -0.02 40.77 6.91
C GLY A 76 0.01 39.65 5.85
N MET A 77 1.08 39.51 5.06
CA MET A 77 1.19 38.41 4.10
C MET A 77 1.44 37.08 4.80
N ARG A 78 0.53 36.14 4.62
CA ARG A 78 0.69 34.77 5.11
C ARG A 78 1.46 33.92 4.11
N TYR A 79 2.38 33.10 4.61
CA TYR A 79 3.19 32.20 3.78
C TYR A 79 3.14 30.76 4.31
N PHE A 80 3.34 29.84 3.37
CA PHE A 80 3.42 28.40 3.60
C PHE A 80 4.68 27.91 2.88
N ILE A 81 5.57 27.23 3.60
CA ILE A 81 6.80 26.67 3.04
C ILE A 81 6.82 25.18 3.36
N ARG A 82 7.05 24.37 2.33
CA ARG A 82 7.26 22.93 2.46
C ARG A 82 8.49 22.55 1.65
N GLU A 83 9.40 21.81 2.28
CA GLU A 83 10.54 21.24 1.57
C GLU A 83 10.06 20.11 0.64
N ASN A 84 10.49 20.15 -0.61
CA ASN A 84 10.26 19.08 -1.57
C ASN A 84 11.59 18.60 -2.16
N PRO A 85 12.05 17.37 -1.84
CA PRO A 85 13.34 16.88 -2.32
C PRO A 85 13.31 16.41 -3.79
N TYR A 86 12.13 16.25 -4.40
CA TYR A 86 12.02 15.69 -5.76
C TYR A 86 11.03 16.45 -6.68
N PRO A 87 11.45 16.82 -7.89
CA PRO A 87 12.82 16.75 -8.44
C PRO A 87 13.77 17.72 -7.73
N ALA A 88 15.00 17.28 -7.49
CA ALA A 88 16.02 18.07 -6.78
C ALA A 88 16.42 19.34 -7.54
N GLY A 89 16.85 20.37 -6.79
CA GLY A 89 17.37 21.62 -7.35
C GLY A 89 16.31 22.53 -7.96
N ARG A 90 15.05 22.41 -7.53
CA ARG A 90 13.93 23.25 -8.01
C ARG A 90 13.18 23.88 -6.85
N VAL A 91 12.53 25.00 -7.15
CA VAL A 91 11.59 25.67 -6.25
C VAL A 91 10.36 26.08 -7.05
N ASP A 92 9.18 25.83 -6.48
CA ASP A 92 7.91 26.30 -7.02
C ASP A 92 7.40 27.44 -6.14
N LEU A 93 7.20 28.61 -6.73
CA LEU A 93 6.68 29.79 -6.04
C LEU A 93 5.28 30.10 -6.56
N ARG A 94 4.34 30.27 -5.65
CA ARG A 94 2.95 30.63 -5.98
C ARG A 94 2.51 31.80 -5.13
N LEU A 95 1.99 32.83 -5.78
CA LEU A 95 1.29 33.91 -5.11
C LEU A 95 -0.21 33.63 -5.20
N VAL A 96 -0.86 33.55 -4.06
CA VAL A 96 -2.32 33.39 -3.98
C VAL A 96 -2.93 34.71 -3.58
N VAL A 97 -3.74 35.27 -4.46
CA VAL A 97 -4.60 36.42 -4.14
C VAL A 97 -6.00 35.87 -3.89
N LYS A 98 -6.60 36.19 -2.75
CA LYS A 98 -7.94 35.72 -2.37
C LYS A 98 -9.04 36.56 -3.03
N VAL A 99 -8.95 36.71 -4.35
CA VAL A 99 -9.93 37.41 -5.18
C VAL A 99 -10.11 36.63 -6.48
N GLY A 100 -11.25 36.79 -7.11
CA GLY A 100 -11.58 36.17 -8.39
C GLY A 100 -12.88 36.77 -8.92
N SER A 101 -13.37 36.25 -10.06
CA SER A 101 -14.49 36.85 -10.78
C SER A 101 -15.82 36.89 -10.03
N LEU A 102 -15.99 36.06 -8.98
CA LEU A 102 -17.17 36.15 -8.11
C LEU A 102 -17.24 37.48 -7.34
N LEU A 103 -16.12 38.20 -7.22
CA LEU A 103 -16.02 39.49 -6.55
C LEU A 103 -15.99 40.67 -7.55
N GLU A 104 -16.23 40.41 -8.84
CA GLU A 104 -16.35 41.47 -9.85
C GLU A 104 -17.71 42.17 -9.74
N ASP A 105 -17.71 43.47 -10.01
CA ASP A 105 -18.93 44.24 -10.21
C ASP A 105 -19.41 44.09 -11.67
N ASP A 106 -20.68 44.39 -11.96
CA ASP A 106 -21.28 44.21 -13.30
C ASP A 106 -20.59 45.01 -14.41
N ASP A 107 -19.81 46.05 -14.05
CA ASP A 107 -19.09 46.91 -14.99
C ASP A 107 -17.59 46.59 -15.13
N GLN A 108 -17.14 45.50 -14.50
CA GLN A 108 -15.78 44.96 -14.59
C GLN A 108 -15.65 43.82 -15.61
#